data_AF-A0A0E3PMG8-F1
#
_entry.id   AF-A0A0E3PMG8-F1
#
_cell.length_a   1.000
_cell.length_b   1.000
_cell.length_c   1.000
_cell.angle_alpha   90.00
_cell.angle_beta   90.00
_cell.angle_gamma   90.00
#
_symmetry.space_group_name_H-M   'P 1'
#
loop_
_entity.id
_entity.type
_entity.pdbx_description
1 polymer ?
#
loop_
_entity_poly.entity_id
_entity_poly.type
_entity_poly.pdbx_seq_one_letter_code
_entity_poly.pdbx_strand_id
1 'polypeptide(L)' 'MATFRRTYLETEFKKLNNRLPEHVDFYLIGGGAMSFQNLKVATKDIDVVLRSTRT' A
#
# COMPACT_ATOMS: atom_id res chain seq x y z
N MET A 1 12.40 -12.13 7.33
CA MET A 1 11.20 -11.90 6.48
C MET A 1 10.73 -10.48 6.71
N ALA A 2 10.59 -9.67 5.67
CA ALA A 2 10.02 -8.32 5.81
C ALA A 2 8.55 -8.45 6.24
N THR A 3 8.14 -7.65 7.21
CA THR A 3 6.77 -7.64 7.73
C THR A 3 6.14 -6.30 7.42
N PHE A 4 4.98 -6.30 6.77
CA PHE A 4 4.28 -5.10 6.36
C PHE A 4 3.53 -4.44 7.53
N ARG A 5 4.28 -3.69 8.36
CA ARG A 5 3.72 -2.83 9.41
C ARG A 5 3.34 -1.46 8.84
N ARG A 6 2.46 -0.73 9.54
CA ARG A 6 1.99 0.60 9.13
C ARG A 6 3.11 1.55 8.73
N THR A 7 4.11 1.76 9.59
CA THR A 7 5.20 2.73 9.33
C THR A 7 6.03 2.38 8.10
N TYR A 8 6.22 1.08 7.84
CA TYR A 8 6.87 0.60 6.63
C TYR A 8 6.01 0.92 5.40
N LEU A 9 4.72 0.58 5.43
CA LEU A 9 3.79 0.84 4.33
C LEU A 9 3.67 2.34 4.01
N GLU A 10 3.56 3.21 5.02
CA GLU A 10 3.53 4.67 4.83
C GLU A 10 4.80 5.19 4.14
N THR A 11 5.96 4.64 4.51
CA THR A 11 7.26 5.02 3.91
C THR A 11 7.33 4.59 2.45
N GLU A 12 6.91 3.36 2.13
CA GLU A 12 6.94 2.86 0.76
C GLU A 12 5.90 3.56 -0.13
N PHE A 13 4.71 3.88 0.38
CA PHE A 13 3.71 4.66 -0.37
C PHE A 13 4.20 6.06 -0.71
N LYS A 14 4.93 6.73 0.20
CA LYS A 14 5.58 8.03 -0.10
C LYS A 14 6.64 7.91 -1.19
N LYS A 15 7.45 6.84 -1.17
CA LYS A 15 8.45 6.58 -2.22
C LYS A 15 7.80 6.30 -3.57
N LEU A 16 6.72 5.53 -3.59
CA LEU A 16 5.94 5.24 -4.80
C LEU A 16 5.35 6.52 -5.39
N ASN A 17 4.72 7.37 -4.57
CA ASN A 17 4.16 8.64 -5.02
C ASN A 17 5.18 9.52 -5.75
N ASN A 18 6.44 9.55 -5.30
CA ASN A 18 7.50 10.34 -5.93
C ASN A 18 8.08 9.72 -7.22
N ARG A 19 7.73 8.47 -7.54
CA ARG A 19 8.26 7.73 -8.69
C ARG A 19 7.24 7.49 -9.79
N LEU A 20 5.95 7.63 -9.47
CA LEU A 20 4.90 7.43 -10.46
C LEU A 20 4.90 8.60 -11.44
N PRO A 21 4.92 8.33 -12.76
CA PRO A 21 4.92 9.39 -13.78
C PRO A 21 3.60 10.15 -13.82
N GLU A 22 2.53 9.56 -13.29
CA GLU A 22 1.16 10.09 -13.30
C GLU A 22 0.44 9.70 -12.01
N HIS A 23 -0.65 10.42 -11.72
CA HIS A 23 -1.50 10.11 -10.57
C HIS A 23 -2.29 8.83 -10.80
N VAL A 24 -2.27 7.92 -9.82
CA VAL A 24 -3.02 6.67 -9.81
C VAL A 24 -3.76 6.59 -8.49
N ASP A 25 -5.04 6.23 -8.51
CA ASP A 25 -5.73 5.91 -7.26
C ASP A 25 -5.35 4.51 -6.81
N PHE A 26 -4.79 4.44 -5.61
CA PHE A 26 -4.27 3.22 -5.01
C PHE A 26 -5.14 2.83 -3.81
N TYR A 27 -5.81 1.69 -3.90
CA TYR A 27 -6.63 1.16 -2.82
C TYR A 27 -5.95 -0.06 -2.20
N LEU A 28 -5.45 0.10 -0.98
CA LEU A 28 -4.91 -1.00 -0.19
C LEU A 28 -6.06 -1.84 0.38
N ILE A 29 -6.06 -3.15 0.09
CA ILE A 29 -7.08 -4.09 0.57
C ILE A 29 -6.41 -5.28 1.31
N GLY A 30 -7.24 -6.23 1.77
CA GLY A 30 -6.75 -7.49 2.34
C GLY A 30 -5.94 -7.33 3.63
N GLY A 31 -4.95 -8.21 3.79
CA GLY A 31 -4.09 -8.27 4.99
C GLY A 31 -3.33 -6.98 5.27
N GLY A 32 -2.90 -6.29 4.20
CA GLY A 32 -2.17 -5.04 4.28
C GLY A 32 -3.03 -3.90 4.85
N ALA A 33 -4.28 -3.80 4.42
CA ALA A 33 -5.22 -2.79 4.91
C ALA A 33 -5.50 -2.95 6.40
N MET A 34 -5.67 -4.19 6.87
CA MET A 34 -5.84 -4.49 8.29
C MET A 34 -4.59 -4.12 9.10
N SER A 35 -3.40 -4.42 8.59
CA SER A 35 -2.15 -4.04 9.25
C SER A 35 -1.89 -2.54 9.27
N PHE A 36 -2.28 -1.82 8.23
CA PHE A 36 -2.20 -0.37 8.18
C PHE A 36 -3.12 0.30 9.22
N GLN A 37 -4.28 -0.28 9.45
CA GLN A 37 -5.28 0.18 10.42
C GLN A 37 -5.04 -0.34 11.85
N ASN A 38 -3.90 -0.98 12.13
CA ASN A 38 -3.57 -1.61 13.42
C ASN A 38 -4.56 -2.71 13.86
N LEU A 39 -5.31 -3.29 12.92
CA LEU A 39 -6.24 -4.41 13.15
C LEU A 39 -5.53 -5.78 13.05
N LYS A 40 -4.32 -5.81 12.49
CA LYS A 40 -3.47 -7.00 12.36
C LYS A 40 -2.00 -6.64 12.52
N VAL A 41 -1.23 -7.44 13.26
CA VAL A 41 0.20 -7.14 13.53
C VAL A 41 1.04 -7.09 12.24
N ALA A 42 0.72 -7.95 11.28
CA ALA A 42 1.59 -8.26 10.14
C ALA A 42 0.85 -9.01 9.04
N THR A 43 1.19 -8.74 7.78
CA THR A 43 0.89 -9.60 6.62
C THR A 43 2.17 -9.90 5.84
N LYS A 44 2.16 -10.99 5.07
CA LYS A 44 3.26 -11.41 4.19
C LYS A 44 3.11 -10.90 2.76
N ASP A 45 1.90 -10.52 2.38
CA ASP A 45 1.52 -10.14 1.02
C ASP A 45 0.72 -8.81 1.05
N ILE A 46 0.67 -8.12 -0.09
CA ILE A 46 -0.03 -6.85 -0.27
C ILE A 46 -0.99 -6.96 -1.45
N ASP A 47 -2.27 -6.75 -1.17
CA ASP A 47 -3.36 -6.76 -2.14
C ASP A 47 -3.77 -5.32 -2.44
N VAL A 48 -3.81 -4.95 -3.73
CA VAL A 48 -4.10 -3.58 -4.15
C VAL A 48 -5.03 -3.56 -5.35
N VAL A 49 -5.90 -2.56 -5.39
CA VAL A 49 -6.67 -2.20 -6.59
C VAL A 49 -6.15 -0.85 -7.07
N LEU A 50 -5.87 -0.75 -8.37
CA LEU A 50 -5.38 0.47 -9.00
C LEU A 50 -6.44 1.00 -9.97
N ARG A 51 -6.67 2.31 -9.95
CA ARG A 51 -7.41 3.01 -11.00
C ARG A 51 -6.48 3.98 -11.69
N SER A 52 -6.25 3.76 -12.99
CA SER A 52 -5.59 4.74 -13.85
C SER A 52 -6.62 5.70 -14.42
N THR A 53 -6.27 6.97 -14.54
CA THR A 53 -7.07 7.98 -15.24
C THR A 53 -6.74 8.07 -16.74
N ARG A 54 -5.76 7.29 -17.24
CA ARG A 54 -5.54 7.12 -18.67
C ARG A 54 -6.65 6.26 -19.29
N THR A 55 -7.52 6.91 -20.04
CA THR A 55 -8.30 6.31 -21.14
C THR A 55 -7.44 6.12 -22.37
#